data_AF-A0A7C9VNT2-F1
#
_entry.id   AF-A0A7C9VNT2-F1
#
_cell.length_a   1.000
_cell.length_b   1.000
_cell.length_c   1.000
_cell.angle_alpha   90.00
_cell.angle_beta   90.00
_cell.angle_gamma   90.00
#
_symmetry.space_group_name_H-M   'P 1'
#
loop_
_entity.id
_entity.type
_entity.pdbx_description
1 polymer ?
#
loop_
_entity_poly.entity_id
_entity_poly.type
_entity_poly.pdbx_seq_one_letter_code
_entity_poly.pdbx_strand_id
1 'polypeptide(L)' 'MFRWGRAKGVTQCSCEPEWRGLYTEIDGQRQLALPRDEMATIVGYLDLTAHCAGCGAEYPKPWGLASK' A
#
# COMPACT_ATOMS: atom_id res chain seq x y z
N MET A 1 -26.99 -15.82 -0.63
CA MET A 1 -26.02 -15.65 0.47
C MET A 1 -24.65 -16.14 0.00
N PHE A 2 -23.76 -15.25 -0.43
CA PHE A 2 -22.43 -15.67 -0.88
C PHE A 2 -21.39 -15.27 0.18
N ARG A 3 -21.03 -16.24 1.03
CA ARG A 3 -19.87 -16.18 1.92
C ARG A 3 -18.63 -16.33 1.05
N TRP A 4 -18.00 -15.21 0.70
CA TRP A 4 -16.70 -15.22 0.04
C TRP A 4 -15.61 -15.50 1.08
N GLY A 5 -14.85 -16.56 0.80
CA GLY A 5 -13.80 -17.08 1.66
C GLY A 5 -12.66 -16.10 1.84
N ARG A 6 -12.00 -16.21 2.99
CA ARG A 6 -10.68 -15.65 3.27
C ARG A 6 -9.67 -16.16 2.24
N ALA A 7 -9.55 -15.49 1.11
CA ALA A 7 -8.35 -15.54 0.31
C ALA A 7 -7.37 -14.54 0.94
N LYS A 8 -6.28 -15.04 1.53
CA LYS A 8 -5.03 -14.27 1.60
C LYS A 8 -4.61 -14.04 0.13
N GLY A 9 -5.11 -13.01 -0.51
CA GLY A 9 -4.95 -12.84 -1.95
C GLY A 9 -5.18 -11.40 -2.32
N VAL A 10 -4.07 -10.72 -2.62
CA VAL A 10 -3.98 -9.48 -3.41
C VAL A 10 -5.14 -8.53 -3.15
N THR A 11 -4.96 -7.61 -2.21
CA THR A 11 -5.96 -6.57 -1.91
C THR A 11 -6.13 -5.68 -3.15
N GLN A 12 -7.04 -6.08 -4.04
CA GLN A 12 -7.33 -5.35 -5.26
C GLN A 12 -8.07 -4.09 -4.84
N CYS A 13 -7.38 -2.96 -4.98
CA CYS A 13 -7.92 -1.66 -4.66
C CYS A 13 -9.27 -1.47 -5.38
N SER A 14 -10.35 -1.25 -4.64
CA SER A 14 -11.68 -0.99 -5.21
C SER A 14 -11.89 0.50 -5.55
N CYS A 15 -10.83 1.31 -5.57
CA CYS A 15 -10.92 2.73 -5.91
C CYS A 15 -10.81 2.93 -7.42
N GLU A 16 -11.56 3.90 -7.96
CA GLU A 16 -11.37 4.43 -9.31
C GLU A 16 -10.91 5.91 -9.22
N PRO A 17 -9.75 6.29 -9.79
CA PRO A 17 -8.70 5.41 -10.35
C PRO A 17 -8.05 4.51 -9.30
N GLU A 18 -7.62 3.33 -9.73
CA GLU A 18 -6.91 2.37 -8.87
C GLU A 18 -5.69 3.05 -8.23
N TRP A 19 -5.51 2.84 -6.93
CA TRP A 19 -4.36 3.37 -6.19
C TRP A 19 -4.20 4.90 -6.27
N ARG A 20 -5.31 5.65 -6.21
CA ARG A 20 -5.35 7.13 -6.23
C ARG A 20 -4.43 7.82 -5.21
N GLY A 21 -4.05 7.11 -4.15
CA GLY A 21 -3.01 7.52 -3.21
C GLY A 21 -2.61 6.32 -2.37
N LEU A 22 -1.31 6.16 -2.13
CA LEU A 22 -0.78 5.20 -1.18
C LEU A 22 -0.30 5.95 0.06
N TYR A 23 -0.47 5.35 1.22
CA TYR A 23 0.13 5.80 2.46
C TYR A 23 0.76 4.63 3.19
N THR A 24 1.70 4.92 4.05
CA THR A 24 2.27 3.96 5.00
C THR A 24 2.31 4.62 6.37
N GLU A 25 2.29 3.83 7.43
CA GLU A 25 2.49 4.33 8.78
C GLU A 25 3.91 3.99 9.23
N ILE A 26 4.68 5.02 9.61
CA ILE A 26 6.02 4.89 10.14
C ILE A 26 6.03 5.59 11.48
N ASP A 27 6.31 4.87 12.56
CA ASP A 27 6.38 5.45 13.92
C ASP A 27 5.09 6.21 14.31
N GLY A 28 3.92 5.71 13.90
CA GLY A 28 2.63 6.36 14.12
C GLY A 28 2.38 7.62 13.27
N GLN A 29 3.28 7.95 12.35
CA GLN A 29 3.12 9.02 11.38
C GLN A 29 2.72 8.45 10.01
N ARG A 30 1.64 8.98 9.43
CA ARG A 30 1.24 8.63 8.06
C ARG A 30 2.12 9.35 7.06
N GLN A 31 2.90 8.59 6.32
CA GLN A 31 3.74 9.06 5.22
C GLN A 31 3.09 8.72 3.89
N LEU A 32 3.24 9.62 2.91
CA LEU A 32 2.77 9.36 1.56
C LEU A 32 3.68 8.32 0.91
N ALA A 33 3.08 7.23 0.44
CA ALA A 33 3.74 6.23 -0.37
C ALA A 33 3.45 6.50 -1.84
N LEU A 34 4.42 6.22 -2.70
CA LEU A 34 4.26 6.30 -4.15
C LEU A 34 4.71 4.97 -4.77
N PRO A 35 3.97 4.48 -5.77
CA PRO A 35 4.40 3.32 -6.53
C PRO A 35 5.72 3.66 -7.24
N ARG A 36 6.66 2.71 -7.24
CA ARG A 36 7.98 2.84 -7.86
C ARG A 36 8.32 1.55 -8.61
N ASP A 37 9.26 1.64 -9.54
CA ASP A 37 9.83 0.45 -10.20
C ASP A 37 10.65 -0.40 -9.22
N GLU A 38 11.31 0.23 -8.25
CA GLU A 38 12.14 -0.44 -7.23
C GLU A 38 11.67 -0.11 -5.81
N MET A 39 11.73 -1.10 -4.92
CA MET A 39 11.38 -0.96 -3.52
C MET A 39 12.40 -0.05 -2.83
N ALA A 40 11.93 1.02 -2.19
CA ALA A 40 12.84 1.88 -1.45
C ALA A 40 13.55 1.07 -0.36
N THR A 41 14.88 1.18 -0.26
CA THR A 41 15.68 0.44 0.74
C THR A 41 15.14 0.60 2.14
N ILE A 42 14.71 1.82 2.52
CA ILE A 42 14.13 2.10 3.83
C ILE A 42 12.80 1.38 4.08
N VAL A 43 11.98 1.20 3.03
CA VAL A 43 10.70 0.47 3.11
C VAL A 43 10.96 -1.01 3.36
N GLY A 44 11.88 -1.61 2.60
CA GLY A 44 12.27 -3.01 2.82
C GLY A 44 13.00 -3.22 4.15
N TYR A 45 13.83 -2.27 4.57
CA TYR A 45 14.59 -2.35 5.83
C TYR A 45 13.68 -2.27 7.07
N LEU A 46 12.63 -1.46 7.00
CA LEU A 46 11.64 -1.28 8.07
C LEU A 46 10.43 -2.22 7.94
N ASP A 47 10.44 -3.13 6.97
CA ASP A 47 9.34 -4.04 6.62
C ASP A 47 7.98 -3.30 6.50
N LEU A 48 8.01 -2.10 5.91
CA LEU A 48 6.83 -1.26 5.80
C LEU A 48 5.87 -1.79 4.74
N THR A 49 4.59 -1.55 4.97
CA THR A 49 3.51 -1.92 4.05
C THR A 49 2.77 -0.67 3.56
N ALA A 50 2.60 -0.52 2.25
CA ALA A 50 1.80 0.55 1.70
C ALA A 50 0.33 0.13 1.64
N HIS A 51 -0.55 1.07 1.95
CA HIS A 51 -1.98 0.91 1.92
C HIS A 51 -2.62 1.96 1.02
N CYS A 52 -3.73 1.63 0.38
CA CYS A 52 -4.49 2.61 -0.38
C CYS A 52 -5.20 3.59 0.56
N ALA A 53 -5.05 4.89 0.34
CA ALA A 53 -5.72 5.93 1.11
C ALA A 53 -7.25 5.92 0.97
N GLY A 54 -7.79 5.30 -0.09
CA GLY A 54 -9.23 5.22 -0.31
C GLY A 54 -9.89 4.00 0.34
N CYS A 55 -9.36 2.80 0.11
CA CYS A 55 -9.97 1.54 0.56
C CYS A 55 -9.17 0.79 1.63
N GLY A 56 -7.97 1.26 2.00
CA GLY A 56 -7.09 0.58 2.96
C GLY A 56 -6.40 -0.68 2.41
N ALA A 57 -6.54 -0.95 1.11
CA ALA A 57 -5.97 -2.13 0.48
C ALA A 57 -4.44 -2.14 0.56
N GLU A 58 -3.85 -3.26 0.97
CA GLU A 58 -2.39 -3.47 0.96
C GLU A 58 -1.86 -3.53 -0.47
N TYR A 59 -0.81 -2.76 -0.74
CA TYR A 59 -0.17 -2.62 -2.05
C TYR A 59 0.94 -3.67 -2.23
N PRO A 60 0.81 -4.61 -3.19
CA PRO A 60 1.73 -5.74 -3.33
C PRO A 60 2.96 -5.44 -4.20
N LYS A 61 3.02 -4.28 -4.86
CA LYS A 61 4.08 -3.91 -5.80
C LYS A 61 5.17 -3.08 -5.10
N PRO A 62 6.36 -2.95 -5.69
CA PRO A 62 7.40 -2.08 -5.15
C PRO A 62 6.92 -0.65 -5.01
N TRP A 63 7.26 -0.03 -3.89
CA TRP A 63 6.87 1.34 -3.59
C TRP A 63 7.96 2.01 -2.77
N GLY A 64 7.87 3.33 -2.68
CA GLY A 64 8.77 4.13 -1.85
C GLY A 64 8.04 5.28 -1.19
N LEU A 65 8.72 5.94 -0.27
CA LEU A 65 8.22 7.17 0.32
C LEU A 65 8.30 8.29 -0.71
N ALA A 66 7.30 9.17 -0.71
CA ALA A 66 7.41 10.45 -1.36
C ALA A 66 8.39 11.33 -0.57
N SER A 67 9.69 11.10 -0.74
CA SER A 67 10.69 12.07 -0.31
C SER A 67 10.44 13.37 -1.06
N LYS A 68 10.21 14.44 -0.31
CA LYS A 68 10.09 15.81 -0.82
C LYS A 68 11.45 16.31 -1.31
#